data_AF-A0A1V1P0U8-F1
#
_entry.id   AF-A0A1V1P0U8-F1
#
_cell.length_a   1.000
_cell.length_b   1.000
_cell.length_c   1.000
_cell.angle_alpha   90.00
_cell.angle_beta   90.00
_cell.angle_gamma   90.00
#
_symmetry.space_group_name_H-M   'P 1'
#
loop_
_entity.id
_entity.type
_entity.pdbx_description
1 polymer ?
#
loop_
_entity_poly.entity_id
_entity_poly.type
_entity_poly.pdbx_seq_one_letter_code
_entity_poly.pdbx_strand_id
1 'polypeptide(L)'
;MGQSNWESTIKKSYYVKVSQDTTIQIQGTPSFHELMGDMYLKKGWNSIGWPFQTEGDARIMLQSLIDSQKLVKAFDETGSTVIKIGAQWQFGFDSFIPGKGYMIKTTESCLLSPVF
;
A
#
# COMPACT_ATOMS: atom_id res chain seq x y z
N MET A 1 23.98 25.49 13.13
CA MET A 1 22.56 25.05 13.06
C MET A 1 22.47 23.96 12.00
N GLY A 2 22.69 22.70 12.39
CA GLY A 2 22.54 21.57 11.47
C GLY A 2 21.11 21.09 11.55
N GLN A 3 20.32 21.27 10.49
CA GLN A 3 19.05 20.57 10.38
C GLN A 3 19.36 19.08 10.26
N SER A 4 18.91 18.30 11.25
CA SER A 4 18.87 16.85 11.16
C SER A 4 17.86 16.49 10.07
N ASN A 5 18.35 15.99 8.94
CA ASN A 5 17.52 15.35 7.92
C ASN A 5 17.17 13.95 8.45
N TRP A 6 16.12 13.87 9.26
CA TRP A 6 15.55 12.57 9.62
C TRP A 6 14.81 12.05 8.39
N GLU A 7 15.45 11.22 7.58
CA GLU A 7 14.72 10.37 6.64
C GLU A 7 14.07 9.25 7.44
N SER A 8 12.75 9.33 7.65
CA SER A 8 11.97 8.21 8.18
C SER A 8 11.79 7.16 7.09
N THR A 9 12.86 6.47 6.69
CA THR A 9 12.71 5.40 5.72
C THR A 9 11.91 4.26 6.37
N ILE A 10 10.65 4.07 5.99
CA ILE A 10 9.86 2.89 6.37
C ILE A 10 10.52 1.67 5.71
N LYS A 11 11.40 0.98 6.44
CA LYS A 11 12.19 -0.15 5.89
C LYS A 11 11.40 -1.46 5.87
N LYS A 12 10.42 -1.60 6.76
CA LYS A 12 9.69 -2.85 7.02
C LYS A 12 8.25 -2.56 7.44
N SER A 13 7.36 -3.40 6.96
CA SER A 13 5.97 -3.56 7.35
C SER A 13 5.80 -4.83 8.18
N TYR A 14 4.82 -4.88 9.07
CA TYR A 14 4.50 -6.06 9.88
C TYR A 14 3.08 -6.54 9.58
N TYR A 15 2.93 -7.85 9.34
CA TYR A 15 1.62 -8.51 9.29
C TYR A 15 1.38 -9.19 10.64
N VAL A 16 0.37 -8.74 11.37
CA VAL A 16 0.02 -9.27 12.69
C VAL A 16 -1.30 -10.01 12.59
N LYS A 17 -1.29 -11.32 12.85
CA LYS A 17 -2.51 -12.15 12.91
C LYS A 17 -2.92 -12.34 14.36
N VAL A 18 -4.18 -12.02 14.65
CA VAL A 18 -4.78 -12.16 15.99
C VAL A 18 -5.82 -13.28 16.00
N SER A 19 -6.07 -13.91 17.15
CA SER A 19 -7.04 -14.99 17.30
C SER A 19 -8.47 -14.50 17.61
N GLN A 20 -8.59 -13.24 18.00
CA GLN A 20 -9.84 -12.54 18.31
C GLN A 20 -9.62 -11.04 18.12
N ASP A 21 -10.71 -10.29 17.99
CA ASP A 21 -10.65 -8.83 17.85
C ASP A 21 -9.92 -8.21 19.04
N THR A 22 -8.97 -7.32 18.76
CA THR A 22 -8.13 -6.65 19.75
C THR A 22 -7.66 -5.31 19.22
N THR A 23 -7.19 -4.45 20.12
CA THR A 23 -6.69 -3.12 19.79
C THR A 23 -5.21 -3.02 20.09
N ILE A 24 -4.42 -2.62 19.08
CA ILE A 24 -3.03 -2.22 19.29
C ILE A 24 -3.01 -0.72 19.58
N GLN A 25 -2.57 -0.35 20.79
CA GLN A 25 -2.37 1.06 21.17
C GLN A 25 -0.94 1.46 20.86
N ILE A 26 -0.76 2.35 19.87
CA ILE A 26 0.56 2.92 19.54
C ILE A 26 0.61 4.32 20.16
N GLN A 27 1.53 4.52 21.10
CA GLN A 27 1.80 5.84 21.68
C GLN A 27 3.03 6.44 21.00
N GLY A 28 2.89 7.65 20.47
CA GLY A 28 3.97 8.39 19.84
C GLY A 28 3.46 9.58 19.03
N THR A 29 4.35 10.49 18.66
CA THR A 29 4.01 11.57 17.74
C THR A 29 4.06 11.03 16.31
N PRO A 30 2.96 11.05 15.55
CA PRO A 30 2.98 10.65 14.15
C PRO A 30 3.92 11.56 13.37
N SER A 31 4.92 10.99 12.71
CA SER A 31 5.69 11.70 11.70
C SER A 31 4.81 11.84 10.45
N PHE A 32 3.99 12.90 10.40
CA PHE A 32 3.09 13.22 9.29
C PHE A 32 3.82 13.56 7.97
N HIS A 33 5.15 13.52 7.95
CA HIS A 33 5.96 14.18 6.92
C HIS A 33 5.90 13.54 5.53
N GLU A 34 5.31 12.35 5.36
CA GLU A 34 5.23 11.68 4.04
C GLU A 34 3.82 11.19 3.70
N LEU A 35 2.79 11.75 4.35
CA LEU A 35 1.39 11.35 4.14
C LEU A 35 0.76 11.85 2.84
N MET A 36 1.53 12.46 1.94
CA MET A 36 1.07 12.89 0.60
C MET A 36 2.11 12.56 -0.49
N GLY A 37 2.97 11.57 -0.23
CA GLY A 37 4.05 11.19 -1.13
C GLY A 37 3.83 9.85 -1.83
N ASP A 38 4.64 9.64 -2.86
CA ASP A 38 4.79 8.36 -3.52
C ASP A 38 5.20 7.26 -2.53
N MET A 39 4.49 6.14 -2.53
CA MET A 39 4.85 4.97 -1.72
C MET A 39 5.87 4.11 -2.47
N TYR A 40 7.07 3.95 -1.91
CA TYR A 40 8.09 3.10 -2.50
C TYR A 40 7.80 1.60 -2.32
N LEU A 41 7.60 0.91 -3.44
CA LEU A 41 7.42 -0.54 -3.51
C LEU A 41 8.73 -1.18 -3.99
N LYS A 42 9.18 -2.22 -3.28
CA LYS A 42 10.31 -3.07 -3.69
C LYS A 42 9.83 -4.15 -4.66
N LYS A 43 10.72 -4.62 -5.53
CA LYS A 43 10.47 -5.85 -6.30
C LYS A 43 9.99 -6.99 -5.38
N GLY A 44 8.92 -7.68 -5.80
CA GLY A 44 8.31 -8.76 -5.02
C GLY A 44 7.16 -8.25 -4.15
N TRP A 45 6.95 -8.89 -3.00
CA TRP A 45 5.81 -8.59 -2.12
C TRP A 45 6.10 -7.38 -1.22
N ASN A 46 5.13 -6.47 -1.16
CA ASN A 46 5.10 -5.30 -0.28
C ASN A 46 3.80 -5.33 0.51
N SER A 47 3.87 -5.13 1.83
CA SER A 47 2.69 -4.86 2.65
C SER A 47 2.61 -3.36 2.87
N ILE A 48 1.48 -2.78 2.50
CA ILE A 48 1.19 -1.37 2.69
C ILE A 48 -0.04 -1.23 3.58
N GLY A 49 -0.02 -0.27 4.50
CA GLY A 49 -1.25 0.23 5.11
C GLY A 49 -1.72 1.43 4.30
N TRP A 50 -3.03 1.62 4.13
CA TRP A 50 -3.54 2.82 3.49
C TRP A 50 -3.40 4.02 4.45
N PRO A 51 -2.53 5.01 4.16
CA PRO A 51 -2.23 6.06 5.13
C PRO A 51 -3.25 7.20 5.09
N PHE A 52 -4.07 7.30 4.04
CA PHE A 52 -5.00 8.40 3.85
C PHE A 52 -6.29 8.23 4.65
N GLN A 53 -6.91 9.36 5.01
CA GLN A 53 -8.22 9.40 5.68
C GLN A 53 -9.40 9.27 4.71
N THR A 54 -9.14 9.40 3.41
CA THR A 54 -10.12 9.21 2.34
C THR A 54 -9.86 7.90 1.62
N GLU A 55 -10.90 7.30 1.06
CA GLU A 55 -10.75 6.14 0.19
C GLU A 55 -10.03 6.51 -1.11
N GLY A 56 -9.24 5.59 -1.67
CA GLY A 56 -8.64 5.71 -3.00
C GLY A 56 -9.15 4.62 -3.93
N ASP A 57 -9.65 4.97 -5.12
CA ASP A 57 -10.14 3.99 -6.09
C ASP A 57 -9.02 3.03 -6.52
N ALA A 58 -9.24 1.73 -6.33
CA ALA A 58 -8.22 0.71 -6.58
C ALA A 58 -7.78 0.65 -8.05
N ARG A 59 -8.69 0.92 -8.99
CA ARG A 59 -8.39 0.93 -10.43
C ARG A 59 -7.49 2.11 -10.75
N ILE A 60 -7.83 3.30 -10.28
CA ILE A 60 -7.02 4.52 -10.51
C ILE A 60 -5.64 4.35 -9.87
N MET A 61 -5.60 3.93 -8.61
CA MET A 61 -4.38 3.76 -7.83
C MET A 61 -3.41 2.75 -8.45
N LEU A 62 -3.93 1.62 -8.94
CA LEU A 62 -3.10 0.56 -9.52
C LEU A 62 -2.83 0.75 -11.01
N GLN A 63 -3.51 1.70 -11.68
CA GLN A 63 -3.41 1.89 -13.13
C GLN A 63 -1.98 2.17 -13.58
N SER A 64 -1.25 3.03 -12.86
CA SER A 64 0.14 3.36 -13.19
C SER A 64 1.06 2.13 -13.17
N LEU A 65 0.83 1.20 -12.22
CA LEU A 65 1.56 -0.06 -12.12
C LEU A 65 1.12 -1.07 -13.18
N ILE A 66 -0.14 -1.02 -13.61
CA ILE A 66 -0.69 -1.87 -14.69
C ILE A 66 -0.10 -1.44 -16.04
N ASP A 67 -0.15 -0.15 -16.35
CA ASP A 67 0.30 0.40 -17.63
C ASP A 67 1.80 0.22 -17.83
N SER A 68 2.57 0.36 -16.75
CA SER A 68 4.01 0.11 -16.75
C SER A 68 4.38 -1.37 -16.65
N GLN A 69 3.41 -2.29 -16.65
CA GLN A 69 3.59 -3.74 -16.50
C GLN A 69 4.37 -4.14 -15.22
N LYS A 70 4.25 -3.34 -14.17
CA LYS A 70 4.92 -3.56 -12.89
C LYS A 70 4.07 -4.33 -11.89
N LEU A 71 2.75 -4.26 -11.99
CA LEU A 71 1.85 -5.01 -11.11
C LEU A 71 1.82 -6.50 -11.49
N VAL A 72 2.01 -7.37 -10.50
CA VAL A 72 1.81 -8.82 -10.64
C VAL A 72 0.48 -9.24 -10.03
N LYS A 73 0.22 -8.80 -8.80
CA LYS A 73 -0.98 -9.15 -8.03
C LYS A 73 -1.14 -8.17 -6.86
N ALA A 74 -2.36 -7.84 -6.47
CA ALA A 74 -2.65 -7.23 -5.18
C ALA A 74 -3.76 -8.00 -4.45
N PHE A 75 -3.83 -7.92 -3.12
CA PHE A 75 -4.96 -8.43 -2.34
C PHE A 75 -5.14 -7.70 -1.00
N ASP A 76 -6.38 -7.69 -0.51
CA ASP A 76 -6.77 -7.12 0.78
C ASP A 76 -6.71 -8.15 1.93
N GLU A 77 -7.06 -7.76 3.15
CA GLU A 77 -7.06 -8.65 4.31
C GLU A 77 -8.08 -9.80 4.25
N THR A 78 -9.10 -9.69 3.39
CA THR A 78 -10.11 -10.74 3.17
C THR A 78 -9.67 -11.79 2.14
N GLY A 79 -8.57 -11.51 1.43
CA GLY A 79 -8.08 -12.33 0.33
C GLY A 79 -8.70 -11.97 -1.02
N SER A 80 -9.44 -10.86 -1.12
CA SER A 80 -9.97 -10.35 -2.39
C SER A 80 -8.83 -9.83 -3.24
N THR A 81 -8.71 -10.31 -4.49
CA THR A 81 -7.49 -10.13 -5.30
C THR A 81 -7.69 -9.23 -6.50
N VAL A 82 -6.70 -8.41 -6.81
CA VAL A 82 -6.47 -7.82 -8.13
C VAL A 82 -5.43 -8.67 -8.87
N ILE A 83 -5.81 -9.27 -9.99
CA ILE A 83 -4.94 -10.17 -10.76
C ILE A 83 -5.27 -10.13 -12.25
N LYS A 84 -4.25 -10.31 -13.10
CA LYS A 84 -4.44 -10.45 -14.53
C LYS A 84 -4.83 -11.90 -14.88
N ILE A 85 -5.99 -12.08 -15.51
CA ILE A 85 -6.45 -13.37 -16.04
C ILE A 85 -6.57 -13.24 -17.57
N GLY A 86 -5.72 -13.96 -18.30
CA GLY A 86 -5.58 -13.77 -19.73
C GLY A 86 -5.10 -12.35 -20.06
N ALA A 87 -5.88 -11.63 -20.86
CA ALA A 87 -5.57 -10.25 -21.25
C ALA A 87 -6.17 -9.18 -20.31
N GLN A 88 -7.07 -9.57 -19.38
CA GLN A 88 -7.87 -8.64 -18.60
C GLN A 88 -7.44 -8.63 -17.13
N TRP A 89 -7.49 -7.45 -16.50
CA TRP A 89 -7.34 -7.31 -15.06
C TRP A 89 -8.69 -7.51 -14.38
N GLN A 90 -8.73 -8.40 -13.39
CA GLN A 90 -9.88 -8.57 -12.51
C GLN A 90 -9.60 -7.88 -11.19
N PHE A 91 -10.57 -7.08 -10.74
CA PHE A 91 -10.51 -6.36 -9.47
C PHE A 91 -11.47 -7.02 -8.49
N GLY A 92 -10.92 -7.62 -7.43
CA GLY A 92 -11.68 -8.21 -6.33
C GLY A 92 -12.06 -7.20 -5.24
N PHE A 93 -11.47 -6.00 -5.25
CA PHE A 93 -11.84 -4.89 -4.39
C PHE A 93 -11.83 -3.58 -5.19
N ASP A 94 -12.70 -2.65 -4.80
CA ASP A 94 -12.91 -1.38 -5.52
C ASP A 94 -12.11 -0.21 -4.94
N SER A 95 -11.78 -0.25 -3.64
CA SER A 95 -11.15 0.88 -2.94
C SER A 95 -10.05 0.46 -1.97
N PHE A 96 -9.04 1.32 -1.83
CA PHE A 96 -8.15 1.39 -0.69
C PHE A 96 -8.83 2.16 0.44
N ILE A 97 -9.09 1.51 1.57
CA ILE A 97 -9.91 2.05 2.68
C ILE A 97 -9.00 2.48 3.85
N PRO A 98 -9.25 3.64 4.47
CA PRO A 98 -8.53 4.09 5.67
C PRO A 98 -8.46 3.01 6.76
N GLY A 99 -7.26 2.76 7.27
CA GLY A 99 -7.01 1.77 8.32
C GLY A 99 -6.91 0.32 7.82
N LYS A 100 -7.08 0.05 6.52
CA LYS A 100 -6.87 -1.28 5.93
C LYS A 100 -5.44 -1.49 5.42
N GLY A 101 -5.08 -2.77 5.32
CA GLY A 101 -3.79 -3.22 4.82
C GLY A 101 -3.92 -3.99 3.51
N TYR A 102 -2.95 -3.80 2.61
CA TYR A 102 -2.93 -4.40 1.29
C TYR A 102 -1.57 -5.00 1.00
N MET A 103 -1.58 -6.14 0.32
CA MET A 103 -0.38 -6.80 -0.19
C MET A 103 -0.27 -6.57 -1.68
N ILE A 104 0.81 -5.94 -2.13
CA ILE A 104 1.07 -5.64 -3.54
C ILE A 104 2.36 -6.32 -3.97
N LYS A 105 2.27 -7.13 -5.03
CA LYS A 105 3.42 -7.75 -5.68
C LYS A 105 3.80 -7.01 -6.94
N THR A 106 5.06 -6.60 -7.03
CA THR A 106 5.60 -5.92 -8.23
C THR A 106 6.72 -6.73 -8.89
N THR A 107 6.92 -6.53 -10.19
CA THR A 107 8.00 -7.17 -10.98
C THR A 107 9.36 -6.51 -10.75
N GLU A 108 9.36 -5.24 -10.36
CA GLU A 108 10.53 -4.41 -10.05
C GLU A 108 10.20 -3.37 -8.98
N SER A 109 11.22 -2.65 -8.49
CA SER A 109 10.98 -1.54 -7.56
C SER A 109 10.37 -0.35 -8.28
N CYS A 110 9.35 0.26 -7.69
CA CYS A 110 8.58 1.34 -8.29
C CYS A 110 7.89 2.18 -7.23
N LEU A 111 7.23 3.24 -7.67
CA LEU A 111 6.44 4.12 -6.83
C LEU A 111 4.95 3.84 -7.06
N LEU A 112 4.19 3.80 -5.98
CA LEU A 112 2.73 3.86 -6.01
C LEU A 112 2.35 5.29 -5.64
N SER A 113 1.98 6.06 -6.66
CA SER A 113 1.59 7.46 -6.54
C SER A 113 0.08 7.56 -6.31
N PRO A 114 -0.37 8.09 -5.17
CA PRO A 114 -1.78 8.29 -4.94
C PRO A 114 -2.32 9.46 -5.76
N VAL A 115 -3.49 9.24 -6.37
CA VAL A 115 -4.20 10.21 -7.21
C VAL A 115 -5.51 10.53 -6.51
N PHE A 116 -5.71 11.81 -6.14
CA PHE A 116 -6.91 12.32 -5.47
C PHE A 116 -7.62 13.35 -6.34
#